data_AF-A0A973PJX2-F1
#
_entry.id   AF-A0A973PJX2-F1
#
_cell.length_a   1.000
_cell.length_b   1.000
_cell.length_c   1.000
_cell.angle_alpha   90.00
_cell.angle_beta   90.00
_cell.angle_gamma   90.00
#
_symmetry.space_group_name_H-M   'P 1'
#
loop_
_entity.id
_entity.type
_entity.pdbx_description
1 polymer ?
#
loop_
_entity_poly.entity_id
_entity_poly.type
_entity_poly.pdbx_seq_one_letter_code
_entity_poly.pdbx_strand_id
1 'polypeptide(L)'
;ARAAAADPGVVPALPAGSPVPAEDALAFFRDAPGFRNVRVAEVAGGDFAHVVVRLLLFSAARLALLERLAGSRDAVLAAVAAKGVKEVAYHRDWAGRWFLTLAQGTEESRRRLLAALAELWPLRADLVTAHPVELSLARAGVAVDPAELRGDVDAVLGQVLTMSDVERPPGEGDPGRGRDGDHTEALTGLLAEMQVVARAHPEGRW
;
A
#
# COMPACT_ATOMS: atom_id res chain seq x y z
N ALA A 1 14.19 -10.42 11.16
CA ALA A 1 13.92 -8.98 10.87
C ALA A 1 14.74 -8.00 11.74
N ARG A 2 15.31 -6.93 11.17
CA ARG A 2 16.02 -5.84 11.90
C ARG A 2 15.17 -5.14 12.96
N ALA A 3 13.86 -5.00 12.72
CA ALA A 3 12.92 -4.43 13.68
C ALA A 3 12.97 -5.18 15.02
N ALA A 4 13.04 -6.51 15.00
CA ALA A 4 13.18 -7.35 16.19
C ALA A 4 14.50 -7.14 16.95
N ALA A 5 15.58 -6.79 16.24
CA ALA A 5 16.87 -6.49 16.85
C ALA A 5 16.90 -5.08 17.47
N ALA A 6 16.13 -4.14 16.91
CA ALA A 6 16.03 -2.76 17.42
C ALA A 6 15.06 -2.64 18.60
N ASP A 7 13.92 -3.33 18.52
CA ASP A 7 12.91 -3.41 19.58
C ASP A 7 12.24 -4.79 19.54
N PRO A 8 12.65 -5.73 20.43
CA PRO A 8 12.01 -7.03 20.52
C PRO A 8 10.51 -6.96 20.85
N GLY A 9 10.04 -5.88 21.47
CA GLY A 9 8.64 -5.68 21.85
C GLY A 9 7.69 -5.47 20.66
N VAL A 10 8.21 -5.19 19.47
CA VAL A 10 7.39 -5.08 18.25
C VAL A 10 7.03 -6.43 17.64
N VAL A 11 7.71 -7.51 18.04
CA VAL A 11 7.46 -8.85 17.53
C VAL A 11 6.47 -9.55 18.47
N PRO A 12 5.38 -10.15 17.94
CA PRO A 12 4.46 -10.93 18.76
C PRO A 12 5.17 -12.03 19.56
N ALA A 13 4.76 -12.21 20.81
CA ALA A 13 5.28 -13.27 21.64
C ALA A 13 4.82 -14.64 21.09
N LEU A 14 5.77 -15.55 20.92
CA LEU A 14 5.55 -16.91 20.46
C LEU A 14 5.89 -17.91 21.57
N PRO A 15 5.42 -19.17 21.48
CA PRO A 15 5.86 -20.23 22.40
C PRO A 15 7.38 -20.28 22.51
N ALA A 16 7.88 -20.56 23.72
CA ALA A 16 9.32 -20.64 23.97
C ALA A 16 9.95 -21.72 23.07
N GLY A 17 10.99 -21.34 22.32
CA GLY A 17 11.65 -22.24 21.37
C GLY A 17 11.01 -22.31 19.99
N SER A 18 9.97 -21.50 19.70
CA SER A 18 9.40 -21.40 18.35
C SER A 18 10.49 -21.06 17.32
N PRO A 19 10.57 -21.82 16.20
CA PRO A 19 11.56 -21.60 15.15
C PRO A 19 11.17 -20.48 14.17
N VAL A 20 9.99 -19.86 14.36
CA VAL A 20 9.40 -18.89 13.43
C VAL A 20 10.29 -17.64 13.33
N PRO A 21 10.76 -17.27 12.12
CA PRO A 21 11.50 -16.03 11.89
C PRO A 21 10.70 -14.79 12.29
N ALA A 22 11.39 -13.72 12.69
CA ALA A 22 10.71 -12.52 13.17
C ALA A 22 9.83 -11.83 12.11
N GLU A 23 10.16 -11.92 10.82
CA GLU A 23 9.30 -11.44 9.73
C GLU A 23 7.98 -12.21 9.63
N ASP A 24 8.02 -13.53 9.83
CA ASP A 24 6.83 -14.39 9.85
C ASP A 24 6.02 -14.15 11.12
N ALA A 25 6.67 -13.95 12.26
CA ALA A 25 6.02 -13.53 13.49
C ALA A 25 5.25 -12.20 13.29
N LEU A 26 5.88 -11.21 12.64
CA LEU A 26 5.24 -9.95 12.28
C LEU A 26 4.09 -10.14 11.27
N ALA A 27 4.19 -11.05 10.31
CA ALA A 27 3.12 -11.26 9.34
C ALA A 27 1.92 -12.02 9.93
N PHE A 28 2.18 -13.11 10.63
CA PHE A 28 1.16 -14.13 10.92
C PHE A 28 0.60 -14.08 12.34
N PHE A 29 1.25 -13.37 13.25
CA PHE A 29 0.89 -13.37 14.68
C PHE A 29 0.55 -11.99 15.23
N ARG A 30 0.39 -10.98 14.36
CA ARG A 30 -0.27 -9.71 14.72
C ARG A 30 -1.75 -9.79 14.41
N ASP A 31 -2.58 -9.30 15.32
CA ASP A 31 -3.99 -8.98 15.02
C ASP A 31 -4.10 -7.61 14.32
N ALA A 32 -5.28 -7.28 13.80
CA ALA A 32 -5.52 -6.05 13.03
C ALA A 32 -4.97 -4.76 13.70
N PRO A 33 -5.13 -4.52 15.01
CA PRO A 33 -4.58 -3.33 15.66
C PRO A 33 -3.04 -3.24 15.64
N GLY A 34 -2.34 -4.34 15.34
CA GLY A 34 -0.88 -4.38 15.15
C GLY A 34 -0.42 -4.05 13.73
N PHE A 35 -1.33 -4.05 12.75
CA PHE A 35 -1.01 -3.71 11.36
C PHE A 35 -0.96 -2.20 11.12
N ARG A 36 -0.16 -1.78 10.14
CA ARG A 36 0.12 -0.36 9.84
C ARG A 36 -0.01 -0.06 8.34
N ASN A 37 -0.72 -0.89 7.59
CA ASN A 37 -0.96 -0.68 6.17
C ASN A 37 -1.89 0.53 5.93
N VAL A 38 -1.81 1.07 4.73
CA VAL A 38 -2.78 2.02 4.20
C VAL A 38 -4.11 1.32 3.90
N ARG A 39 -5.23 2.02 4.02
CA ARG A 39 -6.59 1.47 3.82
C ARG A 39 -6.83 0.99 2.39
N VAL A 40 -6.17 1.58 1.41
CA VAL A 40 -6.27 1.09 0.01
C VAL A 40 -5.75 -0.34 -0.16
N ALA A 41 -4.86 -0.81 0.73
CA ALA A 41 -4.26 -2.15 0.63
C ALA A 41 -5.15 -3.27 1.20
N GLU A 42 -6.15 -2.92 2.01
CA GLU A 42 -7.05 -3.89 2.66
C GLU A 42 -8.45 -3.92 2.06
N VAL A 43 -8.77 -3.02 1.12
CA VAL A 43 -10.06 -3.02 0.43
C VAL A 43 -10.33 -4.42 -0.11
N ALA A 44 -11.55 -4.90 0.08
CA ALA A 44 -11.99 -6.19 -0.44
C ALA A 44 -11.73 -6.31 -1.95
N GLY A 45 -11.61 -7.54 -2.41
CA GLY A 45 -11.58 -7.81 -3.84
C GLY A 45 -12.83 -7.28 -4.54
N GLY A 46 -12.68 -6.88 -5.79
CA GLY A 46 -13.77 -6.49 -6.67
C GLY A 46 -13.61 -7.17 -8.03
N ASP A 47 -14.25 -6.61 -9.06
CA ASP A 47 -13.99 -7.04 -10.42
C ASP A 47 -12.62 -6.57 -10.94
N PHE A 48 -12.31 -6.90 -12.18
CA PHE A 48 -11.02 -6.54 -12.78
C PHE A 48 -10.79 -5.03 -12.83
N ALA A 49 -11.83 -4.22 -13.04
CA ALA A 49 -11.69 -2.76 -13.08
C ALA A 49 -11.34 -2.21 -11.69
N HIS A 50 -11.93 -2.77 -10.64
CA HIS A 50 -11.56 -2.46 -9.25
C HIS A 50 -10.09 -2.76 -8.96
N VAL A 51 -9.57 -3.92 -9.40
CA VAL A 51 -8.15 -4.26 -9.25
C VAL A 51 -7.24 -3.28 -9.98
N VAL A 52 -7.59 -2.91 -11.22
CA VAL A 52 -6.82 -1.96 -12.04
C VAL A 52 -6.75 -0.58 -11.38
N VAL A 53 -7.88 -0.04 -10.93
CA VAL A 53 -7.94 1.27 -10.25
C VAL A 53 -7.13 1.23 -8.96
N ARG A 54 -7.35 0.22 -8.11
CA ARG A 54 -6.64 0.06 -6.84
C ARG A 54 -5.13 0.02 -7.06
N LEU A 55 -4.68 -0.78 -8.03
CA LEU A 55 -3.27 -0.90 -8.36
C LEU A 55 -2.70 0.40 -8.93
N LEU A 56 -3.43 1.11 -9.79
CA LEU A 56 -2.99 2.40 -10.33
C LEU A 56 -2.77 3.43 -9.22
N LEU A 57 -3.74 3.62 -8.32
CA LEU A 57 -3.64 4.56 -7.21
C LEU A 57 -2.46 4.19 -6.29
N PHE A 58 -2.36 2.93 -5.90
CA PHE A 58 -1.31 2.45 -5.00
C PHE A 58 0.08 2.56 -5.63
N SER A 59 0.25 2.09 -6.87
CA SER A 59 1.56 2.08 -7.54
C SER A 59 2.05 3.47 -7.93
N ALA A 60 1.16 4.41 -8.27
CA ALA A 60 1.54 5.80 -8.53
C ALA A 60 2.19 6.45 -7.30
N ALA A 61 1.53 6.35 -6.14
CA ALA A 61 2.06 6.88 -4.88
C ALA A 61 3.30 6.12 -4.39
N ARG A 62 3.26 4.79 -4.49
CA ARG A 62 4.37 3.96 -4.02
C ARG A 62 5.62 4.18 -4.85
N LEU A 63 5.51 4.36 -6.17
CA LEU A 63 6.67 4.62 -7.01
C LEU A 63 7.32 5.95 -6.63
N ALA A 64 6.55 7.04 -6.53
CA ALA A 64 7.06 8.36 -6.14
C ALA A 64 7.76 8.30 -4.77
N LEU A 65 7.20 7.55 -3.81
CA LEU A 65 7.83 7.32 -2.51
C LEU A 65 9.15 6.57 -2.62
N LEU A 66 9.20 5.47 -3.39
CA LEU A 66 10.41 4.65 -3.52
C LEU A 66 11.54 5.40 -4.25
N GLU A 67 11.21 6.22 -5.25
CA GLU A 67 12.19 7.06 -5.95
C GLU A 67 12.87 8.03 -4.98
N ARG A 68 12.11 8.62 -4.05
CA ARG A 68 12.64 9.52 -3.02
C ARG A 68 13.40 8.74 -1.93
N LEU A 69 12.89 7.59 -1.48
CA LEU A 69 13.53 6.75 -0.46
C LEU A 69 14.83 6.11 -0.95
N ALA A 70 15.05 5.95 -2.26
CA ALA A 70 16.33 5.49 -2.80
C ALA A 70 17.50 6.43 -2.44
N GLY A 71 17.21 7.69 -2.10
CA GLY A 71 18.17 8.67 -1.57
C GLY A 71 18.23 8.75 -0.03
N SER A 72 17.61 7.81 0.70
CA SER A 72 17.58 7.82 2.17
C SER A 72 18.99 7.71 2.78
N ARG A 73 19.19 8.36 3.94
CA ARG A 73 20.39 8.18 4.77
C ARG A 73 20.48 6.79 5.40
N ASP A 74 19.36 6.07 5.52
CA ASP A 74 19.38 4.66 5.92
C ASP A 74 19.68 3.78 4.70
N ALA A 75 20.86 3.15 4.72
CA ALA A 75 21.33 2.34 3.61
C ALA A 75 20.43 1.12 3.29
N VAL A 76 19.68 0.60 4.26
CA VAL A 76 18.76 -0.52 4.02
C VAL A 76 17.47 -0.03 3.38
N LEU A 77 16.88 1.06 3.87
CA LEU A 77 15.72 1.67 3.21
C LEU A 77 16.05 2.09 1.78
N ALA A 78 17.22 2.73 1.58
CA ALA A 78 17.68 3.11 0.24
C ALA A 78 17.84 1.89 -0.68
N ALA A 79 18.46 0.81 -0.20
CA ALA A 79 18.66 -0.40 -1.00
C ALA A 79 17.35 -1.14 -1.31
N VAL A 80 16.41 -1.23 -0.37
CA VAL A 80 15.09 -1.82 -0.60
C VAL A 80 14.31 -0.98 -1.60
N ALA A 81 14.34 0.35 -1.46
CA ALA A 81 13.64 1.26 -2.36
C ALA A 81 14.20 1.19 -3.79
N ALA A 82 15.51 1.24 -3.95
CA ALA A 82 16.16 1.13 -5.25
C ALA A 82 15.81 -0.17 -6.00
N LYS A 83 15.62 -1.29 -5.28
CA LYS A 83 15.12 -2.54 -5.88
C LYS A 83 13.65 -2.42 -6.29
N GLY A 84 12.82 -1.89 -5.39
CA GLY A 84 11.38 -1.79 -5.60
C GLY A 84 10.97 -0.80 -6.70
N VAL A 85 11.77 0.23 -7.01
CA VAL A 85 11.46 1.20 -8.09
C VAL A 85 11.14 0.49 -9.41
N LYS A 86 11.96 -0.48 -9.82
CA LYS A 86 11.76 -1.19 -11.11
C LYS A 86 10.48 -2.01 -11.13
N GLU A 87 10.18 -2.69 -10.03
CA GLU A 87 8.98 -3.54 -9.90
C GLU A 87 7.71 -2.68 -9.88
N VAL A 88 7.70 -1.61 -9.08
CA VAL A 88 6.51 -0.75 -8.95
C VAL A 88 6.29 0.10 -10.20
N ALA A 89 7.35 0.50 -10.91
CA ALA A 89 7.22 1.12 -12.23
C ALA A 89 6.47 0.21 -13.21
N TYR A 90 6.81 -1.09 -13.24
CA TYR A 90 6.09 -2.06 -14.05
C TYR A 90 4.61 -2.20 -13.64
N HIS A 91 4.32 -2.22 -12.33
CA HIS A 91 2.94 -2.27 -11.84
C HIS A 91 2.12 -1.04 -12.29
N ARG A 92 2.69 0.16 -12.17
CA ARG A 92 2.05 1.41 -12.59
C ARG A 92 1.78 1.42 -14.09
N ASP A 93 2.76 1.05 -14.89
CA ASP A 93 2.64 1.05 -16.36
C ASP A 93 1.67 -0.04 -16.85
N TRP A 94 1.61 -1.19 -16.16
CA TRP A 94 0.59 -2.22 -16.40
C TRP A 94 -0.82 -1.70 -16.06
N ALA A 95 -0.98 -1.09 -14.88
CA ALA A 95 -2.27 -0.57 -14.43
C ALA A 95 -2.76 0.58 -15.33
N GLY A 96 -1.88 1.50 -15.73
CA GLY A 96 -2.23 2.61 -16.63
C GLY A 96 -2.67 2.13 -18.01
N ARG A 97 -2.00 1.12 -18.59
CA ARG A 97 -2.44 0.52 -19.86
C ARG A 97 -3.81 -0.13 -19.76
N TRP A 98 -4.06 -0.92 -18.72
CA TRP A 98 -5.37 -1.53 -18.53
C TRP A 98 -6.45 -0.51 -18.20
N PHE A 99 -6.13 0.55 -17.47
CA PHE A 99 -7.06 1.64 -17.21
C PHE A 99 -7.53 2.25 -18.55
N LEU A 100 -6.59 2.58 -19.45
CA LEU A 100 -6.91 3.08 -20.79
C LEU A 100 -7.74 2.06 -21.59
N THR A 101 -7.34 0.79 -21.60
CA THR A 101 -8.07 -0.28 -22.30
C THR A 101 -9.51 -0.41 -21.81
N LEU A 102 -9.75 -0.32 -20.49
CA LEU A 102 -11.09 -0.40 -19.93
C LEU A 102 -11.90 0.87 -20.21
N ALA A 103 -11.27 2.05 -20.14
CA ALA A 103 -11.92 3.34 -20.36
C ALA A 103 -12.38 3.55 -21.81
N GLN A 104 -11.60 3.04 -22.76
CA GLN A 104 -11.82 3.18 -24.22
C GLN A 104 -12.23 1.86 -24.88
N GLY A 105 -12.63 0.87 -24.08
CA GLY A 105 -13.08 -0.44 -24.54
C GLY A 105 -14.57 -0.42 -24.92
N THR A 106 -15.39 -1.13 -24.15
CA THR A 106 -16.85 -1.15 -24.32
C THR A 106 -17.52 -0.19 -23.34
N GLU A 107 -18.80 0.10 -23.57
CA GLU A 107 -19.63 0.82 -22.61
C GLU A 107 -19.62 0.15 -21.23
N GLU A 108 -19.68 -1.19 -21.20
CA GLU A 108 -19.66 -1.96 -19.96
C GLU A 108 -18.31 -1.88 -19.23
N SER A 109 -17.18 -1.98 -19.94
CA SER A 109 -15.86 -1.85 -19.32
C SER A 109 -15.64 -0.44 -18.77
N ARG A 110 -16.08 0.58 -19.51
CA ARG A 110 -16.00 1.97 -19.07
C ARG A 110 -16.87 2.20 -17.85
N ARG A 111 -18.11 1.71 -17.84
CA ARG A 111 -19.03 1.81 -16.70
C ARG A 111 -18.44 1.20 -15.43
N ARG A 112 -17.85 0.01 -15.52
CA ARG A 112 -17.19 -0.66 -14.38
C ARG A 112 -15.96 0.11 -13.90
N LEU A 113 -15.14 0.61 -14.81
CA LEU A 113 -13.97 1.42 -14.47
C LEU A 113 -14.36 2.70 -13.73
N LEU A 114 -15.36 3.42 -14.23
CA LEU A 114 -15.82 4.66 -13.59
C LEU A 114 -16.44 4.40 -12.21
N ALA A 115 -17.17 3.28 -12.04
CA ALA A 115 -17.69 2.88 -10.74
C ALA A 115 -16.55 2.57 -9.74
N ALA A 116 -15.59 1.75 -10.15
CA ALA A 116 -14.40 1.44 -9.34
C ALA A 116 -13.59 2.70 -9.00
N LEU A 117 -13.43 3.60 -9.97
CA LEU A 117 -12.73 4.87 -9.78
C LEU A 117 -13.46 5.74 -8.76
N ALA A 118 -14.77 5.91 -8.87
CA ALA A 118 -15.55 6.69 -7.92
C ALA A 118 -15.45 6.15 -6.48
N GLU A 119 -15.47 4.82 -6.33
CA GLU A 119 -15.35 4.15 -5.04
C GLU A 119 -13.97 4.31 -4.40
N LEU A 120 -12.89 4.11 -5.18
CA LEU A 120 -11.53 4.03 -4.66
C LEU A 120 -10.79 5.36 -4.63
N TRP A 121 -11.22 6.35 -5.43
CA TRP A 121 -10.56 7.66 -5.52
C TRP A 121 -10.36 8.37 -4.18
N PRO A 122 -11.31 8.34 -3.22
CA PRO A 122 -11.12 8.92 -1.90
C PRO A 122 -9.95 8.30 -1.11
N LEU A 123 -9.66 7.02 -1.30
CA LEU A 123 -8.63 6.31 -0.53
C LEU A 123 -7.20 6.74 -0.88
N ARG A 124 -7.02 7.48 -1.99
CA ARG A 124 -5.71 8.03 -2.37
C ARG A 124 -5.18 9.03 -1.34
N ALA A 125 -6.05 9.68 -0.55
CA ALA A 125 -5.62 10.62 0.48
C ALA A 125 -4.67 9.96 1.50
N ASP A 126 -4.92 8.69 1.86
CA ASP A 126 -4.07 7.96 2.79
C ASP A 126 -2.64 7.83 2.25
N LEU A 127 -2.49 7.64 0.94
CA LEU A 127 -1.18 7.44 0.31
C LEU A 127 -0.27 8.68 0.33
N VAL A 128 -0.85 9.87 0.46
CA VAL A 128 -0.13 11.17 0.38
C VAL A 128 -0.34 12.04 1.63
N THR A 129 -0.84 11.45 2.71
CA THR A 129 -0.99 12.11 4.01
C THR A 129 0.10 11.61 4.95
N ALA A 130 0.79 12.54 5.62
CA ALA A 130 1.90 12.19 6.49
C ALA A 130 1.43 11.62 7.84
N HIS A 131 2.14 10.61 8.33
CA HIS A 131 2.06 10.12 9.71
C HIS A 131 3.17 10.78 10.57
N PRO A 132 2.95 11.03 11.88
CA PRO A 132 3.97 11.63 12.74
C PRO A 132 5.34 10.93 12.72
N VAL A 133 5.36 9.61 12.58
CA VAL A 133 6.62 8.84 12.46
C VAL A 133 7.36 9.19 11.16
N GLU A 134 6.64 9.33 10.05
CA GLU A 134 7.23 9.68 8.75
C GLU A 134 7.81 11.11 8.81
N LEU A 135 7.09 12.06 9.40
CA LEU A 135 7.57 13.43 9.60
C LEU A 135 8.83 13.49 10.46
N SER A 136 8.86 12.72 11.55
CA SER A 136 10.03 12.63 12.43
C SER A 136 11.25 12.09 11.68
N LEU A 137 11.07 11.00 10.93
CA LEU A 137 12.15 10.38 10.15
C LEU A 137 12.56 11.20 8.92
N ALA A 138 11.65 11.96 8.32
CA ALA A 138 11.94 12.87 7.22
C ALA A 138 12.89 13.99 7.66
N ARG A 139 12.67 14.58 8.85
CA ARG A 139 13.60 15.57 9.44
C ARG A 139 15.00 15.00 9.68
N ALA A 140 15.11 13.70 9.91
CA ALA A 140 16.40 13.02 10.05
C ALA A 140 17.06 12.64 8.71
N GLY A 141 16.36 12.81 7.58
CA GLY A 141 16.79 12.37 6.25
C GLY A 141 16.66 10.86 6.02
N VAL A 142 15.81 10.18 6.79
CA VAL A 142 15.62 8.72 6.74
C VAL A 142 14.36 8.33 5.97
N ALA A 143 13.26 9.04 6.20
CA ALA A 143 12.00 8.85 5.47
C ALA A 143 11.70 10.04 4.55
N VAL A 144 10.52 10.03 3.96
CA VAL A 144 9.99 11.08 3.08
C VAL A 144 8.67 11.56 3.69
N ASP A 145 8.41 12.87 3.66
CA ASP A 145 7.08 13.40 3.94
C ASP A 145 6.14 13.06 2.77
N PRO A 146 5.13 12.19 2.93
CA PRO A 146 4.23 11.82 1.84
C PRO A 146 3.45 13.00 1.25
N ALA A 147 3.27 14.10 1.99
CA ALA A 147 2.59 15.28 1.49
C ALA A 147 3.35 15.97 0.36
N GLU A 148 4.69 15.85 0.32
CA GLU A 148 5.53 16.36 -0.77
C GLU A 148 5.32 15.59 -2.09
N LEU A 149 4.83 14.36 -2.02
CA LEU A 149 4.63 13.49 -3.19
C LEU A 149 3.34 13.82 -3.96
N ARG A 150 2.44 14.61 -3.37
CA ARG A 150 1.10 14.87 -3.93
C ARG A 150 1.17 15.39 -5.36
N GLY A 151 2.10 16.30 -5.65
CA GLY A 151 2.28 16.86 -7.00
C GLY A 151 2.65 15.80 -8.04
N ASP A 152 3.63 14.97 -7.72
CA ASP A 152 4.11 13.90 -8.62
C ASP A 152 3.02 12.85 -8.86
N VAL A 153 2.30 12.47 -7.80
CA VAL A 153 1.19 11.50 -7.88
C VAL A 153 0.04 12.06 -8.70
N ASP A 154 -0.39 13.30 -8.45
CA ASP A 154 -1.48 13.93 -9.19
C ASP A 154 -1.13 14.14 -10.67
N ALA A 155 0.14 14.43 -10.98
CA ALA A 155 0.60 14.56 -12.36
C ALA A 155 0.45 13.22 -13.12
N VAL A 156 0.90 12.12 -12.52
CA VAL A 156 0.79 10.78 -13.12
C VAL A 156 -0.67 10.36 -13.29
N LEU A 157 -1.49 10.49 -12.24
CA LEU A 157 -2.90 10.14 -12.31
C LEU A 157 -3.64 11.02 -13.33
N GLY A 158 -3.34 12.32 -13.36
CA GLY A 158 -3.90 13.25 -14.32
C GLY A 158 -3.57 12.90 -15.77
N GLN A 159 -2.34 12.43 -16.05
CA GLN A 159 -1.96 11.94 -17.37
C GLN A 159 -2.78 10.72 -17.78
N VAL A 160 -2.92 9.71 -16.91
CA VAL A 160 -3.70 8.50 -17.21
C VAL A 160 -5.18 8.84 -17.46
N LEU A 161 -5.76 9.71 -16.63
CA LEU A 161 -7.15 10.17 -16.79
C LEU A 161 -7.35 10.91 -18.11
N THR A 162 -6.46 11.85 -18.43
CA THR A 162 -6.51 12.65 -19.67
C THR A 162 -6.39 11.75 -20.90
N MET A 163 -5.41 10.83 -20.92
CA MET A 163 -5.24 9.89 -22.04
C MET A 163 -6.42 8.94 -22.21
N SER A 164 -7.17 8.69 -21.14
CA SER A 164 -8.32 7.79 -21.13
C SER A 164 -9.65 8.47 -21.39
N ASP A 165 -9.66 9.80 -21.60
CA ASP A 165 -10.86 10.62 -21.69
C ASP A 165 -11.80 10.36 -20.49
N VAL A 166 -11.23 10.38 -19.28
CA VAL A 166 -11.95 10.20 -18.01
C VAL A 166 -11.80 11.47 -17.18
N GLU A 167 -12.91 12.02 -16.70
CA GLU A 167 -12.89 13.16 -15.81
C GLU A 167 -12.31 12.79 -14.43
N ARG A 168 -11.60 13.73 -13.81
CA ARG A 168 -11.09 13.57 -12.45
C ARG A 168 -12.27 13.50 -11.47
N PRO A 169 -12.40 12.45 -10.65
CA PRO A 169 -13.45 12.41 -9.64
C PRO A 169 -13.27 13.51 -8.59
N PRO A 170 -14.37 14.08 -8.06
CA PRO A 170 -14.31 15.15 -7.07
C PRO A 170 -13.81 14.65 -5.70
N GLY A 171 -13.30 15.58 -4.89
CA GLY A 171 -12.97 15.34 -3.47
C GLY A 171 -11.56 14.83 -3.21
N GLU A 172 -11.04 15.14 -2.02
CA GLU A 172 -9.70 14.69 -1.56
C GLU A 172 -9.75 13.33 -0.86
N GLY A 173 -10.89 12.97 -0.27
CA GLY A 173 -11.09 11.73 0.48
C GLY A 173 -10.58 11.80 1.92
N ASP A 174 -10.95 10.81 2.73
CA ASP A 174 -10.45 10.67 4.11
C ASP A 174 -9.16 9.84 4.08
N PRO A 175 -8.02 10.36 4.58
CA PRO A 175 -6.80 9.58 4.70
C PRO A 175 -6.94 8.39 5.64
N GLY A 176 -7.94 8.38 6.51
CA GLY A 176 -8.15 7.30 7.45
C GLY A 176 -7.01 7.15 8.46
N ARG A 177 -7.01 6.01 9.14
CA ARG A 177 -6.16 5.76 10.32
C ARG A 177 -5.54 4.36 10.34
N GLY A 178 -5.39 3.72 9.17
CA GLY A 178 -4.79 2.38 9.08
C GLY A 178 -3.36 2.33 9.63
N ARG A 179 -2.58 3.42 9.44
CA ARG A 179 -1.25 3.58 10.04
C ARG A 179 -1.26 3.74 11.57
N ASP A 180 -2.40 4.00 12.20
CA ASP A 180 -2.59 3.96 13.66
C ASP A 180 -3.06 2.57 14.15
N GLY A 181 -3.33 1.62 13.25
CA GLY A 181 -3.97 0.34 13.60
C GLY A 181 -5.50 0.36 13.55
N ASP A 182 -6.10 1.45 13.06
CA ASP A 182 -7.55 1.63 12.94
C ASP A 182 -8.00 1.34 11.49
N HIS A 183 -8.31 0.06 11.30
CA HIS A 183 -8.59 -0.58 10.01
C HIS A 183 -10.08 -0.87 9.80
N THR A 184 -10.44 -1.12 8.55
CA THR A 184 -11.78 -1.57 8.17
C THR A 184 -11.98 -3.05 8.53
N GLU A 185 -13.24 -3.49 8.52
CA GLU A 185 -13.60 -4.91 8.73
C GLU A 185 -12.92 -5.84 7.71
N ALA A 186 -12.63 -5.34 6.51
CA ALA A 186 -12.00 -6.11 5.44
C ALA A 186 -10.63 -6.67 5.85
N LEU A 187 -9.83 -5.92 6.64
CA LEU A 187 -8.54 -6.42 7.11
C LEU A 187 -8.70 -7.63 8.03
N THR A 188 -9.72 -7.64 8.89
CA THR A 188 -9.94 -8.77 9.81
C THR A 188 -10.23 -10.06 9.04
N GLY A 189 -11.05 -9.98 7.99
CA GLY A 189 -11.30 -11.11 7.09
C GLY A 189 -10.04 -11.61 6.39
N LEU A 190 -9.22 -10.68 5.85
CA LEU A 190 -7.95 -11.02 5.19
C LEU A 190 -6.96 -11.71 6.15
N LEU A 191 -6.83 -11.21 7.38
CA LEU A 191 -5.93 -11.79 8.36
C LEU A 191 -6.40 -13.18 8.83
N ALA A 192 -7.71 -13.39 8.96
CA ALA A 192 -8.24 -14.71 9.29
C ALA A 192 -7.82 -15.78 8.27
N GLU A 193 -7.84 -15.45 6.97
CA GLU A 193 -7.38 -16.34 5.90
C GLU A 193 -5.85 -16.46 5.87
N MET A 194 -5.14 -15.33 5.88
CA MET A 194 -3.68 -15.28 5.75
C MET A 194 -2.96 -16.02 6.90
N GLN A 195 -3.53 -16.02 8.10
CA GLN A 195 -2.84 -16.46 9.31
C GLN A 195 -3.25 -17.86 9.79
N VAL A 196 -4.24 -18.49 9.15
CA VAL A 196 -4.85 -19.74 9.64
C VAL A 196 -3.85 -20.87 9.84
N VAL A 197 -2.97 -21.11 8.86
CA VAL A 197 -2.00 -22.22 8.91
C VAL A 197 -0.93 -21.97 9.96
N ALA A 198 -0.37 -20.75 9.99
CA ALA A 198 0.67 -20.38 10.92
C ALA A 198 0.18 -20.42 12.38
N ARG A 199 -1.06 -19.97 12.64
CA ARG A 199 -1.66 -20.01 13.98
C ARG A 199 -2.04 -21.43 14.42
N ALA A 200 -2.45 -22.30 13.50
CA ALA A 200 -2.70 -23.70 13.81
C ALA A 200 -1.41 -24.49 14.11
N HIS A 201 -0.28 -24.08 13.51
CA HIS A 201 1.02 -24.74 13.64
C HIS A 201 2.13 -23.74 14.00
N PRO A 202 2.14 -23.17 15.23
CA PRO A 202 3.05 -22.10 15.62
C PRO A 202 4.54 -22.52 15.77
N GLU A 203 4.82 -23.81 15.59
CA GLU A 203 6.17 -24.39 15.58
C GLU A 203 6.57 -24.96 14.20
N GLY A 204 5.71 -24.77 13.18
CA GLY A 204 5.96 -25.25 11.82
C GLY A 204 7.14 -24.55 11.14
N ARG A 205 7.77 -25.23 10.19
CA ARG A 205 8.86 -24.70 9.34
C ARG A 205 8.49 -24.88 7.87
N TRP A 206 8.72 -23.85 7.08
CA TRP A 206 8.33 -23.75 5.66
C TRP A 206 9.46 -23.15 4.83
#